data_AF-A0A3N5QPK2-F1
#
_entry.id   AF-A0A3N5QPK2-F1
#
_cell.length_a   1.000
_cell.length_b   1.000
_cell.length_c   1.000
_cell.angle_alpha   90.00
_cell.angle_beta   90.00
_cell.angle_gamma   90.00
#
_symmetry.space_group_name_H-M   'P 1'
#
loop_
_entity.id
_entity.type
_entity.pdbx_description
1 polymer ?
#
loop_
_entity_poly.entity_id
_entity_poly.type
_entity_poly.pdbx_seq_one_letter_code
_entity_poly.pdbx_strand_id
1 'polypeptide(L)'
;MEIKLQPSWHHLLLAEVEKDLKTSQEQGLFQFDVKHRQLQFGPNRVASRPAKSPLIRFLAQFNQPLIYILLAAGLFTLILQEWSDSSFIFGVVLINAVVGFLQEAKAESAIAALKSMVLTNATVIRDGRKDTIVSEDLVPGDLVLLQSGDKVPADLRLFWTKDLQIDESMLTGESVPVHKTADVLPEDLVLADRRNMAFAGNLVTYGQARGWVTAIGEQTETGKIAHLISTAADLSTPLTRKIEHFSKILLYAILALAVLVVVAGLLRHEPLLQ
;
A
#
# COMPACT_ATOMS: atom_id res chain seq x y z
N MET A 1 5.01 27.16 2.46
CA MET A 1 6.14 26.68 1.65
C MET A 1 5.54 25.83 0.56
N GLU A 2 5.60 26.35 -0.66
CA GLU A 2 4.73 26.01 -1.80
C GLU A 2 4.74 24.52 -2.15
N ILE A 3 3.53 23.97 -2.27
CA ILE A 3 3.31 22.68 -2.93
C ILE A 3 3.75 22.89 -4.38
N LYS A 4 4.92 22.37 -4.76
CA LYS A 4 5.28 22.21 -6.18
C LYS A 4 4.25 21.26 -6.78
N LEU A 5 3.17 21.84 -7.30
CA LEU A 5 2.23 21.17 -8.18
C LEU A 5 3.09 20.56 -9.30
N GLN A 6 2.99 19.24 -9.44
CA GLN A 6 3.50 18.54 -10.62
C GLN A 6 3.04 19.32 -11.87
N PRO A 7 3.85 19.39 -12.93
CA PRO A 7 3.46 20.08 -14.14
C PRO A 7 2.09 19.55 -14.59
N SER A 8 1.13 20.47 -14.71
CA SER A 8 -0.22 20.16 -15.16
C SER A 8 -0.18 19.81 -16.66
N TRP A 9 0.12 18.55 -16.99
CA TRP A 9 0.40 18.10 -18.36
C TRP A 9 -0.74 18.40 -19.36
N HIS A 10 -1.97 18.62 -18.89
CA HIS A 10 -3.14 18.88 -19.72
C HIS A 10 -3.09 20.22 -20.48
N HIS A 11 -2.37 21.22 -19.97
CA HIS A 11 -2.29 22.54 -20.61
C HIS A 11 -1.04 22.75 -21.47
N LEU A 12 -0.08 21.84 -21.40
CA LEU A 12 1.15 21.93 -22.18
C LEU A 12 0.90 21.53 -23.64
N LEU A 13 1.63 22.20 -24.54
CA LEU A 13 1.67 21.83 -25.94
C LEU A 13 2.37 20.46 -26.10
N LEU A 14 1.97 19.67 -27.09
CA LEU A 14 2.53 18.32 -27.29
C LEU A 14 4.06 18.34 -27.44
N ALA A 15 4.61 19.36 -28.12
CA ALA A 15 6.06 19.52 -28.27
C ALA A 15 6.80 19.80 -26.94
N GLU A 16 6.14 20.47 -25.99
CA GLU A 16 6.69 20.72 -24.65
C GLU A 16 6.66 19.45 -23.82
N VAL A 17 5.55 18.71 -23.87
CA VAL A 17 5.42 17.41 -23.20
C VAL A 17 6.48 16.42 -23.72
N GLU A 18 6.67 16.35 -25.03
CA GLU A 18 7.66 15.49 -25.70
C GLU A 18 9.10 15.84 -25.26
N LYS A 19 9.40 17.13 -25.15
CA LYS A 19 10.68 17.65 -24.68
C LYS A 19 10.92 17.35 -23.20
N ASP A 20 9.93 17.59 -22.35
CA ASP A 20 10.05 17.43 -20.89
C ASP A 20 10.17 15.97 -20.50
N LEU A 21 9.38 15.09 -21.15
CA LEU A 21 9.46 13.65 -20.97
C LEU A 21 10.61 13.01 -21.75
N LYS A 22 11.33 13.77 -22.59
CA LYS A 22 12.40 13.31 -23.48
C LYS A 22 12.02 12.01 -24.19
N THR A 23 10.94 12.07 -24.95
CA THR A 23 10.34 10.93 -25.64
C THR A 23 9.98 11.33 -27.08
N SER A 24 9.40 10.41 -27.85
CA SER A 24 8.96 10.66 -29.23
C SER A 24 7.52 10.21 -29.45
N GLN A 25 6.77 10.91 -30.30
CA GLN A 25 5.41 10.48 -30.73
C GLN A 25 5.42 9.21 -31.60
N GLU A 26 6.50 8.98 -32.34
CA GLU A 26 6.63 7.85 -33.27
C GLU A 26 7.47 6.73 -32.67
N GLN A 27 8.64 7.08 -32.13
CA GLN A 27 9.60 6.10 -31.64
C GLN A 27 9.38 5.73 -30.17
N GLY A 28 8.60 6.53 -29.43
CA GLY A 28 8.46 6.37 -27.99
C GLY A 28 9.79 6.60 -27.26
N LEU A 29 9.99 5.87 -26.15
CA LEU A 29 11.19 5.99 -25.33
C LEU A 29 12.31 5.06 -25.83
N PHE A 30 13.56 5.52 -25.80
CA PHE A 30 14.71 4.68 -26.14
C PHE A 30 15.01 3.66 -25.04
N GLN A 31 15.34 2.41 -25.39
CA GLN A 31 15.60 1.36 -24.39
C GLN A 31 16.68 1.73 -23.37
N PHE A 32 17.70 2.48 -23.81
CA PHE A 32 18.81 2.89 -22.96
C PHE A 32 18.34 3.75 -21.77
N ASP A 33 17.35 4.62 -22.00
CA ASP A 33 16.80 5.51 -20.97
C ASP A 33 15.88 4.77 -19.98
N VAL A 34 15.25 3.67 -20.41
CA VAL A 34 14.30 2.90 -19.59
C VAL A 34 14.97 2.44 -18.29
N LYS A 35 16.14 1.80 -18.38
CA LYS A 35 16.84 1.29 -17.18
C LYS A 35 17.21 2.40 -16.20
N HIS A 36 17.69 3.53 -16.72
CA HIS A 36 18.01 4.69 -15.88
C HIS A 36 16.76 5.23 -15.18
N ARG A 37 15.63 5.34 -15.89
CA ARG A 37 14.36 5.80 -15.31
C ARG A 37 13.79 4.80 -14.32
N GLN A 38 13.90 3.50 -14.56
CA GLN A 38 13.48 2.46 -13.60
C GLN A 38 14.26 2.57 -12.28
N LEU A 39 15.56 2.88 -12.34
CA LEU A 39 16.37 3.13 -11.13
C LEU A 39 15.98 4.44 -10.43
N GLN A 40 15.62 5.47 -11.20
CA GLN A 40 15.29 6.80 -10.66
C GLN A 40 13.89 6.88 -10.06
N PHE A 41 12.88 6.37 -10.76
CA PHE A 41 11.46 6.48 -10.39
C PHE A 41 10.93 5.26 -9.65
N GLY A 42 11.63 4.12 -9.75
CA GLY A 42 11.16 2.85 -9.23
C GLY A 42 10.06 2.22 -10.10
N PRO A 43 9.45 1.11 -9.64
CA PRO A 43 8.41 0.40 -10.37
C PRO A 43 7.09 1.17 -10.32
N ASN A 44 6.26 1.00 -11.36
CA ASN A 44 4.87 1.48 -11.38
C ASN A 44 3.98 0.63 -10.47
N ARG A 45 4.12 0.83 -9.16
CA ARG A 45 3.35 0.17 -8.11
C ARG A 45 3.02 1.18 -7.02
N VAL A 46 1.80 1.14 -6.53
CA VAL A 46 1.45 1.79 -5.25
C VAL A 46 2.16 1.01 -4.15
N ALA A 47 3.04 1.70 -3.42
CA ALA A 47 3.84 1.17 -2.34
C ALA A 47 2.93 0.65 -1.23
N SER A 48 2.80 -0.68 -1.16
CA SER A 48 2.28 -1.34 0.03
C SER A 48 3.24 -1.06 1.20
N ARG A 49 2.69 -0.73 2.39
CA ARG A 49 3.48 -0.49 3.62
C ARG A 49 4.62 -1.52 3.72
N PRO A 50 5.86 -1.09 4.03
CA PRO A 50 6.99 -1.99 4.10
C PRO A 50 6.64 -3.16 5.02
N ALA A 51 6.77 -4.38 4.49
CA ALA A 51 6.57 -5.59 5.27
C ALA A 51 7.46 -5.50 6.52
N LYS A 52 6.87 -5.62 7.71
CA LYS A 52 7.66 -5.68 8.95
C LYS A 52 8.62 -6.87 8.84
N SER A 53 9.86 -6.71 9.31
CA SER A 53 10.83 -7.81 9.35
C SER A 53 10.21 -9.03 10.06
N PRO A 54 10.47 -10.28 9.61
CA PRO A 54 9.93 -11.48 10.25
C PRO A 54 10.21 -11.54 11.76
N LEU A 55 11.38 -11.08 12.20
CA LEU A 55 11.73 -10.98 13.62
C LEU A 55 10.88 -9.95 14.35
N ILE A 56 10.63 -8.79 13.73
CA ILE A 56 9.77 -7.74 14.30
C ILE A 56 8.33 -8.23 14.40
N ARG A 57 7.84 -9.00 13.43
CA ARG A 57 6.50 -9.62 13.47
C ARG A 57 6.39 -10.64 14.58
N PHE A 58 7.38 -11.52 14.70
CA PHE A 58 7.44 -12.50 15.79
C PHE A 58 7.46 -11.82 17.16
N LEU A 59 8.29 -10.78 17.35
CA LEU A 59 8.33 -10.01 18.59
C LEU A 59 7.03 -9.23 18.84
N ALA A 60 6.36 -8.77 17.79
CA ALA A 60 5.06 -8.11 17.91
C ALA A 60 3.97 -9.05 18.44
N GLN A 61 4.09 -10.37 18.24
CA GLN A 61 3.17 -11.34 18.85
C GLN A 61 3.21 -11.29 20.38
N PHE A 62 4.35 -10.91 20.99
CA PHE A 62 4.47 -10.76 22.45
C PHE A 62 3.93 -9.42 22.97
N ASN A 63 3.66 -8.45 22.10
CA ASN A 63 3.20 -7.11 22.48
C ASN A 63 1.67 -7.07 22.70
N GLN A 64 1.11 -8.15 23.24
CA GLN A 64 -0.30 -8.23 23.61
C GLN A 64 -0.42 -8.15 25.15
N PRO A 65 -1.31 -7.29 25.70
CA PRO A 65 -1.47 -7.14 27.14
C PRO A 65 -1.64 -8.46 27.92
N LEU A 66 -2.36 -9.43 27.35
CA LEU A 66 -2.56 -10.75 27.97
C LEU A 66 -1.26 -11.56 28.06
N ILE A 67 -0.37 -11.45 27.07
CA ILE A 67 0.93 -12.13 27.10
C ILE A 67 1.83 -11.52 28.18
N TYR A 68 1.77 -10.20 28.40
CA TYR A 68 2.49 -9.60 29.54
C TYR A 68 2.03 -10.13 30.90
N ILE A 69 0.72 -10.37 31.07
CA ILE A 69 0.19 -11.00 32.30
C ILE A 69 0.76 -12.41 32.46
N LEU A 70 0.73 -13.22 31.40
CA LEU A 70 1.25 -14.59 31.41
C LEU A 70 2.76 -14.63 31.65
N LEU A 71 3.53 -13.74 31.02
CA LEU A 71 4.98 -13.64 31.24
C LEU A 71 5.31 -13.20 32.67
N ALA A 72 4.55 -12.26 33.23
CA ALA A 72 4.70 -11.88 34.63
C ALA A 72 4.37 -13.04 35.57
N ALA A 73 3.26 -13.75 35.34
CA ALA A 73 2.89 -14.94 36.12
C ALA A 73 3.94 -16.05 36.02
N GLY A 74 4.45 -16.34 34.82
CA GLY A 74 5.51 -17.32 34.60
C GLY A 74 6.84 -16.94 35.26
N LEU A 75 7.14 -15.64 35.36
CA LEU A 75 8.31 -15.15 36.11
C LEU A 75 8.12 -15.30 37.62
N PHE A 76 6.92 -15.01 38.14
CA PHE A 76 6.61 -15.21 39.57
C PHE A 76 6.73 -16.68 39.98
N THR A 77 6.17 -17.62 39.20
CA THR A 77 6.28 -19.07 39.51
C THR A 77 7.72 -19.57 39.39
N LEU A 78 8.52 -19.00 38.48
CA LEU A 78 9.95 -19.31 38.38
C LEU A 78 10.72 -18.89 39.63
N ILE A 79 10.41 -17.71 40.20
CA ILE A 79 11.01 -17.21 41.45
C ILE A 79 10.64 -18.13 42.63
N LEU A 80 9.43 -18.68 42.63
CA LEU A 80 8.96 -19.66 43.61
C LEU A 80 9.58 -21.06 43.42
N GLN A 81 10.47 -21.25 42.43
CA GLN A 81 11.09 -22.52 42.07
C GLN A 81 10.08 -23.62 41.65
N GLU A 82 8.89 -23.22 41.19
CA GLU A 82 7.89 -24.10 40.60
C GLU A 82 8.20 -24.33 39.12
N TRP A 83 9.25 -25.13 38.87
CA TRP A 83 9.77 -25.37 37.51
C TRP A 83 8.73 -26.00 36.58
N SER A 84 7.81 -26.82 37.08
CA SER A 84 6.73 -27.44 36.29
C SER A 84 5.78 -26.39 35.73
N ASP A 85 5.32 -25.49 36.58
CA ASP A 85 4.22 -24.57 36.29
C ASP A 85 4.74 -23.41 35.44
N SER A 86 5.94 -22.91 35.76
CA SER A 86 6.64 -21.93 34.94
C SER A 86 6.91 -22.44 33.53
N SER A 87 7.41 -23.69 33.40
CA SER A 87 7.67 -24.30 32.08
C SER A 87 6.39 -24.45 31.25
N PHE A 88 5.27 -24.80 31.87
CA PHE A 88 3.98 -24.89 31.20
C PHE A 88 3.51 -23.52 30.66
N ILE A 89 3.60 -22.47 31.48
CA ILE A 89 3.22 -21.10 31.09
C ILE A 89 4.08 -20.62 29.92
N PHE A 90 5.41 -20.74 30.01
CA PHE A 90 6.31 -20.34 28.93
C PHE A 90 6.09 -21.16 27.66
N GLY A 91 5.81 -22.46 27.80
CA GLY A 91 5.45 -23.34 26.68
C GLY A 91 4.19 -22.88 25.94
N VAL A 92 3.11 -22.55 26.67
CA VAL A 92 1.86 -22.05 26.08
C VAL A 92 2.08 -20.71 25.36
N VAL A 93 2.84 -19.79 25.97
CA VAL A 93 3.17 -18.48 25.37
C VAL A 93 3.97 -18.67 24.08
N LEU A 94 4.98 -19.55 24.08
CA LEU A 94 5.79 -19.83 22.91
C LEU A 94 4.97 -20.46 21.79
N ILE A 95 4.13 -21.46 22.09
CA ILE A 95 3.24 -22.08 21.10
C ILE A 95 2.31 -21.04 20.50
N ASN A 96 1.71 -20.16 21.32
CA ASN A 96 0.83 -19.11 20.84
C ASN A 96 1.55 -18.13 19.91
N ALA A 97 2.77 -17.69 20.27
CA ALA A 97 3.58 -16.81 19.42
C ALA A 97 3.93 -17.46 18.07
N VAL A 98 4.29 -18.76 18.06
CA VAL A 98 4.58 -19.51 16.84
C VAL A 98 3.34 -19.67 15.98
N VAL A 99 2.21 -20.07 16.56
CA VAL A 99 0.93 -20.21 15.85
C VAL A 99 0.48 -18.87 15.28
N GLY A 100 0.56 -17.79 16.06
CA GLY A 100 0.23 -16.43 15.62
C GLY A 100 1.12 -15.97 14.46
N PHE A 101 2.43 -16.18 14.55
CA PHE A 101 3.37 -15.86 13.47
C PHE A 101 3.05 -16.63 12.17
N LEU A 102 2.77 -17.94 12.27
CA LEU A 102 2.42 -18.76 11.11
C LEU A 102 1.06 -18.35 10.49
N GLN A 103 0.08 -18.00 11.32
CA GLN A 103 -1.23 -17.51 10.85
C GLN A 103 -1.10 -16.17 10.13
N GLU A 104 -0.32 -15.24 10.67
CA GLU A 104 -0.05 -13.94 10.06
C GLU A 104 0.69 -14.10 8.72
N ALA A 105 1.72 -14.96 8.67
CA ALA A 105 2.45 -15.26 7.44
C ALA A 105 1.56 -15.89 6.35
N LYS A 106 0.63 -16.77 6.74
CA LYS A 106 -0.32 -17.39 5.80
C LYS A 106 -1.35 -16.39 5.28
N ALA A 107 -1.83 -15.47 6.12
CA ALA A 107 -2.74 -14.41 5.70
C ALA A 107 -2.07 -13.47 4.69
N GLU A 108 -0.84 -13.05 4.96
CA GLU A 108 -0.09 -12.20 4.04
C GLU A 108 0.23 -12.88 2.70
N SER A 109 0.61 -14.17 2.72
CA SER A 109 0.90 -14.89 1.47
C SER A 109 -0.34 -15.04 0.59
N ALA A 110 -1.51 -15.25 1.17
CA ALA A 110 -2.78 -15.27 0.44
C ALA A 110 -3.09 -13.91 -0.22
N ILE A 111 -2.86 -12.80 0.49
CA ILE A 111 -3.04 -11.44 -0.05
C ILE A 111 -2.01 -11.18 -1.18
N ALA A 112 -0.76 -11.60 -1.01
CA ALA A 112 0.27 -11.46 -2.02
C ALA A 112 -0.05 -12.25 -3.30
N ALA A 113 -0.54 -13.49 -3.16
CA ALA A 113 -0.99 -14.30 -4.30
C ALA A 113 -2.15 -13.64 -5.04
N LEU A 114 -3.12 -13.08 -4.31
CA LEU A 114 -4.22 -12.32 -4.90
C LEU A 114 -3.72 -11.09 -5.67
N LYS A 115 -2.74 -10.35 -5.12
CA LYS A 115 -2.12 -9.20 -5.78
C LYS A 115 -1.40 -9.57 -7.07
N SER A 116 -0.69 -10.70 -7.10
CA SER A 116 0.00 -11.18 -8.32
C SER A 116 -0.95 -11.62 -9.44
N MET A 117 -2.21 -11.96 -9.12
CA MET A 117 -3.23 -12.28 -10.13
C MET A 117 -3.80 -11.03 -10.83
N VAL A 118 -3.41 -9.81 -10.41
CA VAL A 118 -3.84 -8.52 -10.98
C VAL A 118 -2.68 -7.81 -11.72
N LEU A 119 -1.66 -8.56 -12.18
CA LEU A 119 -0.64 -7.98 -13.05
C LEU A 119 -1.29 -7.62 -14.39
N THR A 120 -1.41 -6.32 -14.64
CA THR A 120 -1.98 -5.81 -15.88
C THR A 120 -0.85 -5.66 -16.89
N ASN A 121 -1.02 -6.16 -18.11
CA ASN A 121 -0.05 -5.90 -19.18
C ASN A 121 -0.36 -4.56 -19.84
N ALA A 122 0.68 -3.88 -20.30
CA ALA A 122 0.59 -2.64 -21.06
C ALA A 122 1.29 -2.81 -22.40
N THR A 123 0.66 -2.31 -23.46
CA THR A 123 1.27 -2.26 -24.79
C THR A 123 1.95 -0.92 -24.97
N VAL A 124 3.26 -0.94 -25.24
CA VAL A 124 4.09 0.26 -25.38
C VAL A 124 4.77 0.32 -26.73
N ILE A 125 5.23 1.51 -27.10
CA ILE A 125 6.20 1.70 -28.18
C ILE A 125 7.52 2.17 -27.56
N ARG A 126 8.58 1.39 -27.78
CA ARG A 126 9.96 1.71 -27.40
C ARG A 126 10.88 1.47 -28.59
N ASP A 127 11.79 2.39 -28.88
CA ASP A 127 12.63 2.35 -30.10
C ASP A 127 11.85 2.11 -31.41
N GLY A 128 10.63 2.66 -31.50
CA GLY A 128 9.72 2.50 -32.64
C GLY A 128 9.10 1.10 -32.79
N ARG A 129 9.33 0.20 -31.83
CA ARG A 129 8.79 -1.16 -31.82
C ARG A 129 7.67 -1.28 -30.80
N LYS A 130 6.63 -2.01 -31.20
CA LYS A 130 5.49 -2.31 -30.34
C LYS A 130 5.82 -3.51 -29.47
N ASP A 131 5.86 -3.31 -28.16
CA ASP A 131 6.14 -4.35 -27.17
C ASP A 131 5.00 -4.44 -26.16
N THR A 132 4.79 -5.64 -25.59
CA THR A 132 3.89 -5.84 -24.45
C THR A 132 4.74 -6.09 -23.21
N ILE A 133 4.60 -5.23 -22.21
CA ILE A 133 5.34 -5.31 -20.95
C ILE A 133 4.38 -5.41 -19.77
N VAL A 134 4.89 -5.82 -18.62
CA VAL A 134 4.13 -5.74 -17.36
C VAL A 134 3.97 -4.25 -17.02
N SER A 135 2.77 -3.82 -16.62
CA SER A 135 2.49 -2.42 -16.27
C SER A 135 3.43 -1.85 -15.22
N GLU A 136 3.99 -2.69 -14.35
CA GLU A 136 4.93 -2.33 -13.29
C GLU A 136 6.30 -1.86 -13.83
N ASP A 137 6.66 -2.25 -15.05
CA ASP A 137 7.90 -1.88 -15.73
C ASP A 137 7.77 -0.56 -16.52
N LEU A 138 6.58 0.07 -16.47
CA LEU A 138 6.35 1.38 -17.07
C LEU A 138 7.13 2.46 -16.34
N VAL A 139 7.66 3.40 -17.11
CA VAL A 139 8.34 4.60 -16.61
C VAL A 139 7.76 5.87 -17.22
N PRO A 140 7.87 7.03 -16.55
CA PRO A 140 7.50 8.30 -17.15
C PRO A 140 8.18 8.49 -18.51
N GLY A 141 7.40 8.93 -19.50
CA GLY A 141 7.78 9.11 -20.90
C GLY A 141 7.60 7.89 -21.80
N ASP A 142 7.24 6.71 -21.28
CA ASP A 142 6.81 5.59 -22.13
C ASP A 142 5.60 5.99 -22.98
N LEU A 143 5.60 5.58 -24.26
CA LEU A 143 4.45 5.71 -25.14
C LEU A 143 3.57 4.48 -24.96
N VAL A 144 2.36 4.67 -24.45
CA VAL A 144 1.37 3.62 -24.21
C VAL A 144 0.29 3.66 -25.28
N LEU A 145 -0.09 2.48 -25.77
CA LEU A 145 -1.22 2.25 -26.64
C LEU A 145 -2.40 1.76 -25.81
N LEU A 146 -3.55 2.41 -25.94
CA LEU A 146 -4.80 2.02 -25.30
C LEU A 146 -5.81 1.56 -26.35
N GLN A 147 -6.55 0.51 -26.04
CA GLN A 147 -7.69 0.01 -26.82
C GLN A 147 -8.85 -0.38 -25.90
N SER A 148 -10.04 -0.50 -26.48
CA SER A 148 -11.23 -1.00 -25.79
C SER A 148 -10.96 -2.28 -24.99
N GLY A 149 -11.33 -2.28 -23.71
CA GLY A 149 -11.13 -3.38 -22.78
C GLY A 149 -9.84 -3.27 -21.95
N ASP A 150 -8.90 -2.40 -22.32
CA ASP A 150 -7.71 -2.16 -21.52
C ASP A 150 -8.04 -1.39 -20.24
N LYS A 151 -7.32 -1.70 -19.16
CA LYS A 151 -7.21 -0.78 -18.03
C LYS A 151 -6.05 0.18 -18.30
N VAL A 152 -6.26 1.45 -18.00
CA VAL A 152 -5.22 2.48 -18.09
C VAL A 152 -4.11 2.13 -17.08
N PRO A 153 -2.87 1.86 -17.52
CA PRO A 153 -1.86 1.25 -16.65
C PRO A 153 -1.08 2.25 -15.79
N ALA A 154 -1.11 3.53 -16.15
CA ALA A 154 -0.45 4.65 -15.48
C ALA A 154 -1.15 5.96 -15.91
N ASP A 155 -0.86 7.09 -15.28
CA ASP A 155 -1.45 8.36 -15.73
C ASP A 155 -0.81 8.82 -17.04
N LEU A 156 -1.62 9.07 -18.06
CA LEU A 156 -1.18 9.38 -19.41
C LEU A 156 -1.64 10.77 -19.87
N ARG A 157 -0.77 11.46 -20.61
CA ARG A 157 -1.15 12.60 -21.46
C ARG A 157 -1.40 12.09 -22.88
N LEU A 158 -2.64 12.18 -23.36
CA LEU A 158 -3.07 11.65 -24.65
C LEU A 158 -2.69 12.61 -25.77
N PHE A 159 -1.96 12.16 -26.78
CA PHE A 159 -1.61 12.98 -27.95
C PHE A 159 -2.32 12.53 -29.23
N TRP A 160 -2.96 11.36 -29.19
CA TRP A 160 -3.81 10.87 -30.27
C TRP A 160 -4.96 10.04 -29.71
N THR A 161 -6.17 10.25 -30.23
CA THR A 161 -7.39 9.54 -29.81
C THR A 161 -8.26 9.24 -31.03
N LYS A 162 -8.91 8.08 -31.03
CA LYS A 162 -9.97 7.72 -31.98
C LYS A 162 -11.18 7.23 -31.21
N ASP A 163 -12.19 8.09 -31.09
CA ASP A 163 -13.45 7.84 -30.38
C ASP A 163 -13.25 7.28 -28.97
N LEU A 164 -12.18 7.70 -28.28
CA LEU A 164 -11.81 7.13 -26.99
C LEU A 164 -12.86 7.49 -25.93
N GLN A 165 -13.37 6.47 -25.25
CA GLN A 165 -14.23 6.60 -24.07
C GLN A 165 -13.62 5.80 -22.92
N ILE A 166 -13.60 6.42 -21.74
CA ILE A 166 -13.06 5.82 -20.52
C ILE A 166 -14.10 5.92 -19.41
N ASP A 167 -14.33 4.83 -18.71
CA ASP A 167 -15.10 4.79 -17.46
C ASP A 167 -14.21 5.27 -16.31
N GLU A 168 -14.52 6.46 -15.80
CA GLU A 168 -13.78 7.12 -14.71
C GLU A 168 -14.48 6.98 -13.36
N SER A 169 -15.36 5.98 -13.21
CA SER A 169 -16.08 5.72 -11.95
C SER A 169 -15.15 5.44 -10.77
N MET A 170 -13.94 4.94 -11.00
CA MET A 170 -12.95 4.74 -9.93
C MET A 170 -12.47 6.05 -9.29
N LEU A 171 -12.48 7.16 -10.03
CA LEU A 171 -12.01 8.47 -9.54
C LEU A 171 -13.16 9.42 -9.24
N THR A 172 -14.21 9.40 -10.04
CA THR A 172 -15.32 10.35 -9.96
C THR A 172 -16.55 9.79 -9.25
N GLY A 173 -16.69 8.46 -9.20
CA GLY A 173 -17.90 7.79 -8.72
C GLY A 173 -19.05 7.78 -9.74
N GLU A 174 -18.87 8.37 -10.92
CA GLU A 174 -19.87 8.42 -11.97
C GLU A 174 -19.59 7.34 -13.03
N SER A 175 -20.58 6.48 -13.33
CA SER A 175 -20.44 5.38 -14.29
C SER A 175 -20.67 5.77 -15.75
N VAL A 176 -20.84 7.07 -16.06
CA VAL A 176 -21.05 7.53 -17.43
C VAL A 176 -19.68 7.66 -18.11
N PRO A 177 -19.40 6.92 -19.20
CA PRO A 177 -18.11 7.00 -19.88
C PRO A 177 -17.83 8.41 -20.41
N VAL A 178 -16.60 8.88 -20.20
CA VAL A 178 -16.16 10.21 -20.60
C VAL A 178 -15.42 10.14 -21.92
N HIS A 179 -15.81 10.99 -22.88
CA HIS A 179 -15.09 11.16 -24.14
C HIS A 179 -13.76 11.89 -23.91
N LYS A 180 -12.69 11.30 -24.44
CA LYS A 180 -11.33 11.82 -24.33
C LYS A 180 -10.88 12.46 -25.63
N THR A 181 -10.00 13.47 -25.52
CA THR A 181 -9.46 14.24 -26.66
C THR A 181 -7.94 14.32 -26.56
N ALA A 182 -7.26 14.78 -27.62
CA ALA A 182 -5.81 15.02 -27.59
C ALA A 182 -5.45 16.51 -27.43
N ASP A 183 -6.43 17.39 -27.60
CA ASP A 183 -6.27 18.84 -27.64
C ASP A 183 -5.64 19.40 -26.36
N VAL A 184 -4.97 20.53 -26.49
CA VAL A 184 -4.46 21.28 -25.34
C VAL A 184 -5.63 21.94 -24.63
N LEU A 185 -5.67 21.83 -23.31
CA LEU A 185 -6.77 22.34 -22.50
C LEU A 185 -6.33 23.53 -21.63
N PRO A 186 -7.26 24.37 -21.14
CA PRO A 186 -6.95 25.44 -20.19
C PRO A 186 -6.29 24.93 -18.91
N GLU A 187 -5.43 25.75 -18.31
CA GLU A 187 -4.74 25.42 -17.06
C GLU A 187 -5.71 25.21 -15.89
N ASP A 188 -6.71 26.08 -15.76
CA ASP A 188 -7.69 26.15 -14.66
C ASP A 188 -8.80 25.08 -14.71
N LEU A 189 -8.45 23.85 -15.08
CA LEU A 189 -9.37 22.73 -15.10
C LEU A 189 -9.22 21.82 -13.88
N VAL A 190 -10.37 21.46 -13.30
CA VAL A 190 -10.48 20.38 -12.32
C VAL A 190 -10.14 19.04 -12.96
N LEU A 191 -9.72 18.07 -12.14
CA LEU A 191 -9.25 16.76 -12.60
C LEU A 191 -10.25 16.04 -13.52
N ALA A 192 -11.54 16.09 -13.18
CA ALA A 192 -12.61 15.47 -13.96
C ALA A 192 -12.78 16.06 -15.38
N ASP A 193 -12.41 17.32 -15.58
CA ASP A 193 -12.53 18.02 -16.87
C ASP A 193 -11.28 17.89 -17.76
N ARG A 194 -10.20 17.27 -17.26
CA ARG A 194 -8.95 17.06 -18.00
C ARG A 194 -9.11 15.90 -18.98
N ARG A 195 -9.92 16.10 -20.03
CA ARG A 195 -10.28 15.08 -21.04
C ARG A 195 -9.12 14.62 -21.93
N ASN A 196 -7.99 15.31 -21.89
CA ASN A 196 -6.77 14.91 -22.59
C ASN A 196 -5.80 14.10 -21.71
N MET A 197 -6.25 13.74 -20.50
CA MET A 197 -5.57 12.84 -19.59
C MET A 197 -6.38 11.53 -19.47
N ALA A 198 -5.65 10.43 -19.29
CA ALA A 198 -6.20 9.14 -18.88
C ALA A 198 -5.53 8.72 -17.57
N PHE A 199 -6.31 8.30 -16.58
CA PHE A 199 -5.81 8.04 -15.24
C PHE A 199 -5.73 6.56 -14.90
N ALA A 200 -4.72 6.18 -14.11
CA ALA A 200 -4.41 4.79 -13.77
C ALA A 200 -5.58 4.06 -13.10
N GLY A 201 -5.90 2.86 -13.57
CA GLY A 201 -6.96 1.99 -13.05
C GLY A 201 -8.31 2.10 -13.76
N ASN A 202 -8.58 3.22 -14.45
CA ASN A 202 -9.81 3.41 -15.21
C ASN A 202 -9.90 2.44 -16.40
N LEU A 203 -11.11 2.09 -16.80
CA LEU A 203 -11.37 1.12 -17.88
C LEU A 203 -11.65 1.84 -19.19
N VAL A 204 -10.94 1.47 -20.26
CA VAL A 204 -11.23 1.96 -21.62
C VAL A 204 -12.45 1.20 -22.15
N THR A 205 -13.59 1.89 -22.27
CA THR A 205 -14.86 1.27 -22.70
C THR A 205 -14.98 1.19 -24.20
N TYR A 206 -14.37 2.13 -24.94
CA TYR A 206 -14.42 2.19 -26.39
C TYR A 206 -13.26 2.98 -26.99
N GLY A 207 -12.97 2.73 -28.27
CA GLY A 207 -12.01 3.49 -29.05
C GLY A 207 -10.55 3.08 -28.83
N GLN A 208 -9.65 3.93 -29.29
CA GLN A 208 -8.20 3.73 -29.20
C GLN A 208 -7.50 5.05 -28.89
N ALA A 209 -6.34 4.97 -28.23
CA ALA A 209 -5.53 6.15 -27.98
C ALA A 209 -4.03 5.86 -27.88
N ARG A 210 -3.25 6.93 -28.00
CA ARG A 210 -1.83 6.97 -27.70
C ARG A 210 -1.57 8.08 -26.72
N GLY A 211 -0.77 7.80 -25.70
CA GLY A 211 -0.37 8.78 -24.72
C GLY A 211 0.98 8.49 -24.12
N TRP A 212 1.60 9.51 -23.56
CA TRP A 212 2.83 9.37 -22.80
C TRP A 212 2.55 9.21 -21.32
N VAL A 213 3.27 8.32 -20.67
CA VAL A 213 3.22 8.17 -19.21
C VAL A 213 3.74 9.44 -18.55
N THR A 214 2.90 10.05 -17.71
CA THR A 214 3.21 11.28 -16.98
C THR A 214 3.51 11.02 -15.51
N ALA A 215 2.83 10.05 -14.91
CA ALA A 215 3.07 9.62 -13.54
C ALA A 215 2.85 8.10 -13.39
N ILE A 216 3.58 7.50 -12.45
CA ILE A 216 3.52 6.07 -12.13
C ILE A 216 3.39 5.85 -10.62
N GLY A 217 2.85 4.70 -10.23
CA GLY A 217 2.75 4.26 -8.83
C GLY A 217 2.08 5.28 -7.92
N GLU A 218 2.73 5.60 -6.81
CA GLU A 218 2.28 6.60 -5.81
C GLU A 218 2.05 8.00 -6.39
N GLN A 219 2.71 8.35 -7.50
CA GLN A 219 2.59 9.67 -8.11
C GLN A 219 1.35 9.82 -8.99
N THR A 220 0.67 8.72 -9.32
CA THR A 220 -0.61 8.77 -10.06
C THR A 220 -1.73 9.35 -9.19
N GLU A 221 -2.79 9.87 -9.78
CA GLU A 221 -3.95 10.38 -9.04
C GLU A 221 -4.60 9.27 -8.18
N THR A 222 -4.76 8.07 -8.74
CA THR A 222 -5.21 6.89 -8.00
C THR A 222 -4.23 6.50 -6.88
N GLY A 223 -2.92 6.61 -7.13
CA GLY A 223 -1.87 6.40 -6.13
C GLY A 223 -1.94 7.39 -4.97
N LYS A 224 -2.14 8.69 -5.26
CA LYS A 224 -2.34 9.74 -4.25
C LYS A 224 -3.57 9.46 -3.39
N ILE A 225 -4.69 9.04 -4.00
CA ILE A 225 -5.90 8.65 -3.26
C ILE A 225 -5.61 7.46 -2.35
N ALA A 226 -4.96 6.41 -2.88
CA ALA A 226 -4.57 5.25 -2.09
C ALA A 226 -3.65 5.62 -0.92
N HIS A 227 -2.71 6.54 -1.14
CA HIS A 227 -1.82 7.06 -0.10
C HIS A 227 -2.59 7.78 1.00
N LEU A 228 -3.51 8.68 0.65
CA LEU A 228 -4.36 9.42 1.59
C LEU A 228 -5.23 8.46 2.42
N ILE A 229 -5.86 7.47 1.78
CA ILE A 229 -6.63 6.43 2.48
C ILE A 229 -5.74 5.65 3.44
N SER A 230 -4.55 5.24 2.99
CA SER A 230 -3.63 4.44 3.81
C SER A 230 -3.06 5.22 4.99
N THR A 231 -2.89 6.53 4.87
CA THR A 231 -2.36 7.40 5.92
C THR A 231 -3.43 7.78 6.93
N ALA A 232 -4.68 7.98 6.48
CA ALA A 232 -5.83 8.16 7.37
C ALA A 232 -6.19 6.87 8.12
N ALA A 233 -5.88 5.71 7.55
CA ALA A 233 -6.11 4.39 8.12
C ALA A 233 -5.05 3.99 9.16
N ASP A 234 -5.00 4.69 10.30
CA ASP A 234 -4.39 4.16 11.51
C ASP A 234 -5.36 3.12 12.14
N LEU A 235 -5.35 1.93 11.52
CA LEU A 235 -6.31 0.82 11.66
C LEU A 235 -6.18 0.05 12.98
N SER A 236 -6.35 0.72 14.11
CA SER A 236 -6.88 0.03 15.29
C SER A 236 -8.39 0.28 15.33
N THR A 237 -9.20 -0.76 15.17
CA THR A 237 -10.67 -0.59 15.22
C THR A 237 -11.09 -0.03 16.58
N PRO A 238 -12.19 0.74 16.68
CA PRO A 238 -12.67 1.25 17.96
C PRO A 238 -12.86 0.15 19.01
N LEU A 239 -13.23 -1.06 18.58
CA LEU A 239 -13.34 -2.23 19.44
C LEU A 239 -11.97 -2.72 19.92
N THR A 240 -10.98 -2.84 19.03
CA THR A 240 -9.61 -3.23 19.38
C THR A 240 -9.00 -2.27 20.40
N ARG A 241 -9.18 -0.95 20.21
CA ARG A 241 -8.73 0.07 21.18
C ARG A 241 -9.36 -0.10 22.56
N LYS A 242 -10.68 -0.38 22.60
CA LYS A 242 -11.40 -0.63 23.86
C LYS A 242 -10.93 -1.90 24.55
N ILE A 243 -10.68 -2.97 23.79
CA ILE A 243 -10.14 -4.23 24.33
C ILE A 243 -8.75 -4.00 24.91
N GLU A 244 -7.84 -3.34 24.18
CA GLU A 244 -6.50 -3.02 24.69
C GLU A 244 -6.55 -2.17 25.96
N HIS A 245 -7.42 -1.16 26.01
CA HIS A 245 -7.61 -0.34 27.19
C HIS A 245 -8.14 -1.16 28.38
N PHE A 246 -9.17 -1.98 28.16
CA PHE A 246 -9.71 -2.88 29.19
C PHE A 246 -8.65 -3.87 29.67
N SER A 247 -7.87 -4.46 28.76
CA SER A 247 -6.79 -5.38 29.12
C SER A 247 -5.69 -4.68 29.94
N LYS A 248 -5.35 -3.42 29.64
CA LYS A 248 -4.42 -2.63 30.47
C LYS A 248 -4.97 -2.35 31.87
N ILE A 249 -6.26 -2.00 31.98
CA ILE A 249 -6.92 -1.82 33.30
C ILE A 249 -6.83 -3.12 34.10
N LEU A 250 -7.20 -4.26 33.49
CA LEU A 250 -7.15 -5.56 34.13
C LEU A 250 -5.72 -5.94 34.57
N LEU A 251 -4.72 -5.68 33.73
CA LEU A 251 -3.30 -5.86 34.07
C LEU A 251 -2.91 -5.08 35.33
N TYR A 252 -3.23 -3.78 35.40
CA TYR A 252 -2.93 -2.98 36.59
C TYR A 252 -3.68 -3.45 37.84
N ALA A 253 -4.93 -3.88 37.69
CA ALA A 253 -5.71 -4.42 38.80
C ALA A 253 -5.12 -5.73 39.37
N ILE A 254 -4.72 -6.66 38.50
CA ILE A 254 -4.08 -7.92 38.89
C ILE A 254 -2.73 -7.64 39.57
N LEU A 255 -1.91 -6.75 39.02
CA LEU A 255 -0.64 -6.37 39.64
C LEU A 255 -0.83 -5.74 41.01
N ALA A 256 -1.81 -4.84 41.17
CA ALA A 256 -2.12 -4.23 42.46
C ALA A 256 -2.57 -5.25 43.51
N LEU A 257 -3.42 -6.21 43.12
CA LEU A 257 -3.88 -7.28 44.00
C LEU A 257 -2.73 -8.20 44.40
N ALA A 258 -1.86 -8.58 43.45
CA ALA A 258 -0.68 -9.39 43.72
C ALA A 258 0.26 -8.72 44.74
N VAL A 259 0.54 -7.43 44.57
CA VAL A 259 1.35 -6.66 45.53
C VAL A 259 0.67 -6.62 46.91
N LEU A 260 -0.64 -6.40 46.98
CA LEU A 260 -1.40 -6.41 48.23
C LEU A 260 -1.29 -7.75 48.97
N VAL A 261 -1.43 -8.87 48.26
CA VAL A 261 -1.31 -10.21 48.84
C VAL A 261 0.10 -10.46 49.38
N VAL A 262 1.13 -10.10 48.62
CA VAL A 262 2.54 -10.23 49.06
C VAL A 262 2.80 -9.38 50.32
N VAL A 263 2.34 -8.14 50.35
CA VAL A 263 2.50 -7.25 51.52
C VAL A 263 1.74 -7.80 52.72
N ALA A 264 0.51 -8.28 52.53
CA ALA A 264 -0.28 -8.88 53.60
C ALA A 264 0.37 -10.17 54.16
N GLY A 265 0.94 -11.01 53.29
CA GLY A 265 1.69 -12.20 53.70
C GLY A 265 2.94 -11.85 54.51
N LEU A 266 3.72 -10.85 54.05
CA LEU A 266 4.88 -10.34 54.78
C LEU A 266 4.51 -9.79 56.17
N LEU A 267 3.39 -9.04 56.28
CA LEU A 267 2.92 -8.51 57.55
C LEU A 267 2.42 -9.60 58.51
N ARG A 268 1.84 -10.69 57.99
CA ARG A 268 1.32 -11.81 58.79
C ARG A 268 2.38 -12.79 59.31
N HIS A 269 3.66 -12.64 58.96
CA HIS A 269 4.74 -13.56 59.36
C HIS A 269 4.44 -15.04 59.01
N GLU A 270 3.62 -15.31 58.00
CA GLU A 270 3.47 -16.67 57.49
C GLU A 270 4.65 -16.99 56.57
N PRO A 271 5.24 -18.20 56.67
CA PRO A 271 6.32 -18.60 55.78
C PRO A 271 5.79 -18.59 54.34
N LEU A 272 6.43 -17.81 53.49
CA LEU A 272 6.06 -17.57 52.08
C LEU A 272 6.12 -18.82 51.18
N LEU A 273 6.30 -20.02 51.73
CA LEU A 273 6.51 -21.27 50.99
C LEU A 273 5.85 -22.45 51.74
N GLN A 274 4.76 -22.96 51.17
CA GLN A 274 4.37 -24.37 51.23
C GLN A 274 4.03 -24.85 49.82
#